data_AF-A0A1V6AMK9-F1
#
_entry.id   AF-A0A1V6AMK9-F1
#
_cell.length_a   1.000
_cell.length_b   1.000
_cell.length_c   1.000
_cell.angle_alpha   90.00
_cell.angle_beta   90.00
_cell.angle_gamma   90.00
#
_symmetry.space_group_name_H-M   'P 1'
#
loop_
_entity.id
_entity.type
_entity.pdbx_description
1 polymer ?
#
loop_
_entity_poly.entity_id
_entity_poly.type
_entity_poly.pdbx_seq_one_letter_code
_entity_poly.pdbx_strand_id
1 'polypeptide(L)'
;MARKWYPVIDYMECIECGICSKMCPHEVYDMDKTPTPVVKNPENCVDHCHGCGNKCPKGAITYVGDDTGWVPKNKKDDTVSCAACNSNSLKKILVEYMYLDLNVCDRCIGTEEILVKAMEEIKEELYNAGFEMIYRKVLIDTEEKAIKHHFNSSPSIRVNGYDLCETVQENHCGCCSDIACDSVQCRTYEFEGQMYEIPPVRMLAEFILKQAYSGNTINTRKIDYMLPENLKIFYTGKKKINNAACGCTRGCNCE
;
A
#
# COMPACT_ATOMS: atom_id res chain seq x y z
N MET A 1 5.42 3.78 -38.82
CA MET A 1 5.96 3.57 -37.46
C MET A 1 5.95 4.92 -36.77
N ALA A 2 5.09 5.07 -35.77
CA ALA A 2 4.92 6.32 -35.06
C ALA A 2 6.03 6.45 -34.01
N ARG A 3 7.02 7.30 -34.26
CA ARG A 3 8.11 7.53 -33.28
C ARG A 3 7.63 8.25 -32.01
N LYS A 4 6.35 8.63 -31.94
CA LYS A 4 5.78 9.42 -30.85
C LYS A 4 4.45 8.88 -30.30
N TRP A 5 3.90 7.80 -30.87
CA TRP A 5 2.59 7.25 -30.46
C TRP A 5 2.75 5.90 -29.80
N TYR A 6 2.46 5.80 -28.49
CA TYR A 6 2.47 4.54 -27.76
C TYR A 6 1.63 4.63 -26.48
N PRO A 7 1.07 3.50 -26.00
CA PRO A 7 0.23 3.49 -24.81
C PRO A 7 1.07 3.67 -23.53
N VAL A 8 0.54 4.45 -22.59
CA VAL A 8 1.02 4.60 -21.21
C VAL A 8 -0.05 4.06 -20.29
N ILE A 9 0.34 3.17 -19.38
CA ILE A 9 -0.57 2.50 -18.46
C ILE A 9 -0.42 3.14 -17.08
N ASP A 10 -1.54 3.56 -16.53
CA ASP A 10 -1.66 3.88 -15.12
C ASP A 10 -1.86 2.57 -14.33
N TYR A 11 -0.78 2.11 -13.70
CA TYR A 11 -0.80 0.87 -12.93
C TYR A 11 -1.60 0.97 -11.64
N MET A 12 -1.95 2.17 -11.17
CA MET A 12 -2.79 2.36 -9.98
C MET A 12 -4.27 2.11 -10.30
N GLU A 13 -4.69 2.47 -11.52
CA GLU A 13 -6.06 2.23 -12.02
C GLU A 13 -6.20 0.89 -12.76
N CYS A 14 -5.09 0.28 -13.20
CA CYS A 14 -5.10 -0.99 -13.90
C CYS A 14 -5.43 -2.16 -12.95
N ILE A 15 -6.53 -2.87 -13.23
CA ILE A 15 -6.92 -4.10 -12.51
C ILE A 15 -6.27 -5.38 -13.07
N GLU A 16 -5.20 -5.24 -13.87
CA GLU A 16 -4.46 -6.37 -14.45
C GLU A 16 -5.36 -7.41 -15.14
N CYS A 17 -6.38 -6.95 -15.88
CA CYS A 17 -7.32 -7.83 -16.57
C CYS A 17 -6.75 -8.51 -17.82
N GLY A 18 -5.59 -8.05 -18.32
CA GLY A 18 -4.90 -8.59 -19.50
C GLY A 18 -5.60 -8.38 -20.85
N ILE A 19 -6.72 -7.64 -20.90
CA ILE A 19 -7.49 -7.41 -22.14
C ILE A 19 -6.63 -6.71 -23.19
N CYS A 20 -5.93 -5.63 -22.79
CA CYS A 20 -5.09 -4.83 -23.69
C CYS A 20 -3.93 -5.64 -24.30
N SER A 21 -3.27 -6.50 -23.52
CA SER A 21 -2.21 -7.38 -24.03
C SER A 21 -2.75 -8.43 -25.01
N LYS A 22 -3.87 -9.07 -24.67
CA LYS A 22 -4.45 -10.18 -25.48
C LYS A 22 -5.03 -9.72 -26.81
N MET A 23 -5.48 -8.47 -26.91
CA MET A 23 -6.19 -7.96 -28.08
C MET A 23 -5.29 -7.23 -29.08
N CYS A 24 -4.04 -6.91 -28.74
CA CYS A 24 -3.14 -6.14 -29.58
C CYS A 24 -2.39 -7.07 -30.55
N PRO A 25 -2.66 -7.04 -31.87
CA PRO A 25 -1.99 -7.91 -32.84
C PRO A 25 -0.58 -7.43 -33.21
N HIS A 26 -0.14 -6.28 -32.69
CA HIS A 26 1.11 -5.61 -33.06
C HIS A 26 2.25 -5.84 -32.05
N GLU A 27 2.10 -6.80 -31.13
CA GLU A 27 3.16 -7.18 -30.17
C GLU A 27 3.70 -5.99 -29.36
N VAL A 28 2.85 -4.99 -29.10
CA VAL A 28 3.20 -3.81 -28.29
C VAL A 28 3.46 -4.19 -26.84
N TYR A 29 2.78 -5.22 -26.35
CA TYR A 29 2.84 -5.69 -24.97
C TYR A 29 3.69 -6.95 -24.82
N ASP A 30 4.32 -7.10 -23.65
CA ASP A 30 5.07 -8.28 -23.24
C ASP A 30 4.12 -9.42 -22.84
N MET A 31 3.95 -10.40 -23.71
CA MET A 31 3.02 -11.50 -23.47
C MET A 31 3.43 -12.37 -22.27
N ASP A 32 4.73 -12.46 -21.98
CA ASP A 32 5.28 -13.21 -20.84
C ASP A 32 4.87 -12.62 -19.49
N LYS A 33 4.44 -11.34 -19.46
CA LYS A 33 4.02 -10.63 -18.24
C LYS A 33 2.50 -10.52 -18.11
N THR A 34 1.75 -11.13 -19.03
CA THR A 34 0.28 -11.19 -18.96
C THR A 34 -0.14 -11.92 -17.67
N PRO A 35 -1.06 -11.36 -16.86
CA PRO A 35 -2.07 -10.38 -17.25
C PRO A 35 -1.71 -8.90 -16.96
N THR A 36 -0.54 -8.64 -16.40
CA THR A 36 -0.01 -7.28 -16.19
C THR A 36 0.46 -6.68 -17.52
N PRO A 37 -0.13 -5.56 -17.98
CA PRO A 37 0.20 -5.01 -19.30
C PRO A 37 1.51 -4.22 -19.25
N VAL A 38 2.60 -4.83 -19.70
CA VAL A 38 3.91 -4.19 -19.83
C VAL A 38 4.17 -3.87 -21.31
N VAL A 39 4.45 -2.62 -21.64
CA VAL A 39 4.79 -2.22 -23.02
C VAL A 39 6.24 -2.63 -23.32
N LYS A 40 6.42 -3.48 -24.33
CA LYS A 40 7.71 -4.02 -24.76
C LYS A 40 8.23 -3.33 -26.02
N ASN A 41 7.36 -3.19 -27.02
CA ASN A 41 7.69 -2.64 -28.34
C ASN A 41 6.78 -1.43 -28.64
N PRO A 42 7.02 -0.26 -28.01
CA PRO A 42 6.18 0.92 -28.20
C PRO A 42 6.07 1.38 -29.67
N GLU A 43 7.13 1.21 -30.45
CA GLU A 43 7.22 1.58 -31.87
C GLU A 43 6.30 0.79 -32.81
N ASN A 44 5.83 -0.38 -32.35
CA ASN A 44 4.87 -1.19 -33.09
C ASN A 44 3.43 -0.68 -32.94
N CYS A 45 3.20 0.28 -32.04
CA CYS A 45 1.89 0.89 -31.92
C CYS A 45 1.55 1.65 -33.20
N VAL A 46 0.36 1.38 -33.74
CA VAL A 46 -0.15 2.06 -34.93
C VAL A 46 -0.52 3.48 -34.55
N ASP A 47 -0.08 4.43 -35.38
CA ASP A 47 -0.34 5.85 -35.19
C ASP A 47 -1.85 6.12 -35.06
N HIS A 48 -2.24 6.94 -34.08
CA HIS A 48 -3.64 7.27 -33.79
C HIS A 48 -4.54 6.08 -33.39
N CYS A 49 -3.97 4.94 -33.00
CA CYS A 49 -4.74 3.77 -32.55
C CYS A 49 -5.07 3.83 -31.05
N HIS A 50 -6.37 3.75 -30.72
CA HIS A 50 -6.89 3.70 -29.34
C HIS A 50 -7.46 2.34 -28.92
N GLY A 51 -7.11 1.27 -29.63
CA GLY A 51 -7.74 -0.05 -29.48
C GLY A 51 -7.75 -0.58 -28.04
N CYS A 52 -6.58 -0.62 -27.39
CA CYS A 52 -6.45 -1.09 -26.02
C CYS A 52 -7.10 -0.14 -25.01
N GLY A 53 -6.99 1.18 -25.20
CA GLY A 53 -7.66 2.17 -24.36
C GLY A 53 -9.19 2.07 -24.40
N ASN A 54 -9.77 1.86 -25.58
CA ASN A 54 -11.22 1.71 -25.78
C ASN A 54 -11.81 0.45 -25.12
N LYS A 55 -11.00 -0.57 -24.87
CA LYS A 55 -11.42 -1.81 -24.20
C LYS A 55 -10.99 -1.88 -22.74
N CYS A 56 -10.27 -0.89 -22.23
CA CYS A 56 -9.88 -0.86 -20.83
C CYS A 56 -11.13 -0.58 -19.95
N PRO A 57 -11.51 -1.51 -19.05
CA PRO A 57 -12.70 -1.34 -18.21
C PRO A 57 -12.53 -0.24 -17.14
N LYS A 58 -11.29 0.17 -16.87
CA LYS A 58 -10.94 1.22 -15.90
C LYS A 58 -10.45 2.52 -16.55
N GLY A 59 -10.33 2.55 -17.88
CA GLY A 59 -9.77 3.71 -18.58
C GLY A 59 -8.32 4.03 -18.21
N ALA A 60 -7.54 3.03 -17.74
CA ALA A 60 -6.19 3.19 -17.23
C ALA A 60 -5.10 3.35 -18.31
N ILE A 61 -5.47 3.61 -19.57
CA ILE A 61 -4.53 3.68 -20.70
C ILE A 61 -4.68 5.03 -21.39
N THR A 62 -3.58 5.77 -21.49
CA THR A 62 -3.44 7.00 -22.28
C THR A 62 -2.37 6.80 -23.37
N TYR A 63 -2.17 7.78 -24.24
CA TYR A 63 -1.20 7.69 -25.33
C TYR A 63 -0.28 8.91 -25.35
N VAL A 64 1.03 8.67 -25.51
CA VAL A 64 1.97 9.76 -25.78
C VAL A 64 1.75 10.25 -27.21
N GLY A 65 1.82 11.56 -27.42
CA GLY A 65 1.67 12.16 -28.73
C GLY A 65 0.22 12.22 -29.25
N ASP A 66 -0.78 11.97 -28.39
CA ASP A 66 -2.19 12.05 -28.80
C ASP A 66 -2.65 13.48 -29.06
N ASP A 67 -3.04 13.75 -30.31
CA ASP A 67 -3.59 15.02 -30.80
C ASP A 67 -5.03 14.86 -31.34
N THR A 68 -5.65 13.69 -31.16
CA THR A 68 -6.99 13.38 -31.67
C THR A 68 -8.13 13.90 -30.81
N GLY A 69 -7.82 14.34 -29.57
CA GLY A 69 -8.82 14.66 -28.55
C GLY A 69 -9.53 13.43 -27.98
N TRP A 70 -9.02 12.22 -28.23
CA TRP A 70 -9.56 11.01 -27.62
C TRP A 70 -9.33 10.99 -26.11
N VAL A 71 -10.33 10.50 -25.38
CA VAL A 71 -10.27 10.30 -23.92
C VAL A 71 -10.71 8.87 -23.57
N PRO A 72 -10.14 8.25 -22.53
CA PRO A 72 -10.50 6.89 -22.18
C PRO A 72 -11.93 6.86 -21.62
N LYS A 73 -12.81 6.10 -22.29
CA LYS A 73 -14.26 6.06 -22.01
C LYS A 73 -14.63 5.71 -20.56
N ASN A 74 -13.78 4.95 -19.88
CA ASN A 74 -14.01 4.47 -18.51
C ASN A 74 -13.07 5.11 -17.48
N LYS A 75 -12.36 6.19 -17.84
CA LYS A 75 -11.50 6.90 -16.88
C LYS A 75 -12.43 7.66 -15.92
N LYS A 76 -12.31 7.39 -14.62
CA LYS A 76 -12.93 8.25 -13.62
C LYS A 76 -12.22 9.60 -13.68
N ASP A 77 -12.97 10.64 -14.01
CA ASP A 77 -12.44 11.98 -14.27
C ASP A 77 -12.07 12.66 -12.94
N ASP A 78 -10.76 12.82 -12.69
CA ASP A 78 -10.22 13.66 -11.62
C ASP A 78 -9.68 15.00 -12.18
N THR A 79 -10.11 15.45 -13.36
CA THR A 79 -9.69 16.74 -13.93
C THR A 79 -10.78 17.80 -13.83
N VAL A 80 -10.74 18.60 -12.77
CA VAL A 80 -11.56 19.82 -12.66
C VAL A 80 -10.89 20.99 -13.38
N SER A 81 -11.49 21.41 -14.49
CA SER A 81 -11.60 22.82 -14.87
C SER A 81 -13.02 23.10 -15.30
N CYS A 82 -13.88 23.52 -14.36
CA CYS A 82 -14.85 24.60 -14.55
C CYS A 82 -15.54 24.93 -13.22
N ALA A 83 -15.64 26.22 -12.91
CA ALA A 83 -16.48 26.74 -11.84
C ALA A 83 -17.96 26.42 -12.14
N ALA A 84 -18.70 26.01 -11.12
CA ALA A 84 -20.12 25.67 -11.12
C ALA A 84 -20.50 24.29 -11.69
N CYS A 85 -20.34 23.24 -10.88
CA CYS A 85 -21.29 22.13 -10.66
C CYS A 85 -20.74 21.17 -9.59
N ASN A 86 -21.44 20.99 -8.47
CA ASN A 86 -21.11 20.05 -7.40
C ASN A 86 -21.26 18.59 -7.89
N SER A 87 -20.15 17.96 -8.28
CA SER A 87 -20.06 16.50 -8.30
C SER A 87 -19.63 16.03 -6.91
N ASN A 88 -20.58 15.45 -6.17
CA ASN A 88 -20.39 14.98 -4.81
C ASN A 88 -19.57 13.67 -4.79
N SER A 89 -18.31 13.72 -5.19
CA SER A 89 -17.36 12.62 -5.03
C SER A 89 -16.73 12.70 -3.64
N LEU A 90 -16.96 11.68 -2.83
CA LEU A 90 -16.37 11.60 -1.48
C LEU A 90 -14.84 11.63 -1.58
N LYS A 91 -14.21 12.38 -0.68
CA LYS A 91 -12.75 12.42 -0.55
C LYS A 91 -12.25 11.14 0.09
N LYS A 92 -11.33 10.44 -0.56
CA LYS A 92 -10.81 9.17 -0.04
C LYS A 92 -9.77 9.39 1.06
N ILE A 93 -9.89 8.63 2.14
CA ILE A 93 -8.90 8.52 3.22
C ILE A 93 -8.33 7.10 3.15
N LEU A 94 -7.06 6.98 2.77
CA LEU A 94 -6.39 5.68 2.70
C LEU A 94 -5.77 5.36 4.06
N VAL A 95 -6.26 4.32 4.72
CA VAL A 95 -5.72 3.77 5.97
C VAL A 95 -4.98 2.47 5.64
N GLU A 96 -3.66 2.48 5.81
CA GLU A 96 -2.80 1.32 5.53
C GLU A 96 -2.29 0.72 6.83
N TYR A 97 -2.42 -0.59 6.96
CA TYR A 97 -1.90 -1.36 8.07
C TYR A 97 -0.84 -2.35 7.59
N MET A 98 0.41 -2.13 8.01
CA MET A 98 1.55 -2.97 7.67
C MET A 98 1.99 -3.75 8.90
N TYR A 99 2.20 -5.06 8.74
CA TYR A 99 2.46 -5.98 9.84
C TYR A 99 3.38 -7.14 9.41
N LEU A 100 4.01 -7.77 10.40
CA LEU A 100 4.85 -8.96 10.20
C LEU A 100 4.06 -10.26 10.30
N ASP A 101 3.12 -10.35 11.23
CA ASP A 101 2.31 -11.55 11.46
C ASP A 101 0.98 -11.21 12.15
N LEU A 102 -0.11 -11.87 11.74
CA LEU A 102 -1.45 -11.73 12.34
C LEU A 102 -2.00 -13.08 12.86
N ASN A 103 -1.15 -14.09 13.01
CA ASN A 103 -1.57 -15.42 13.45
C ASN A 103 -1.11 -15.75 14.88
N VAL A 104 0.05 -15.22 15.25
CA VAL A 104 0.77 -15.53 16.48
C VAL A 104 1.06 -14.27 17.28
N CYS A 105 1.34 -13.13 16.63
CA CYS A 105 1.82 -11.97 17.38
C CYS A 105 0.71 -11.06 17.93
N ASP A 106 0.51 -11.15 19.25
CA ASP A 106 -0.52 -10.42 19.99
C ASP A 106 -0.52 -8.90 19.76
N ARG A 107 0.65 -8.28 19.61
CA ARG A 107 0.73 -6.83 19.35
C ARG A 107 0.18 -6.45 17.97
N CYS A 108 0.44 -7.28 16.96
CA CYS A 108 -0.07 -7.06 15.61
C CYS A 108 -1.57 -7.38 15.55
N ILE A 109 -2.02 -8.45 16.20
CA ILE A 109 -3.43 -8.82 16.25
C ILE A 109 -4.22 -7.73 17.00
N GLY A 110 -3.80 -7.38 18.21
CA GLY A 110 -4.48 -6.37 19.03
C GLY A 110 -4.46 -4.98 18.39
N THR A 111 -3.39 -4.59 17.70
CA THR A 111 -3.35 -3.31 16.98
C THR A 111 -4.31 -3.28 15.80
N GLU A 112 -4.48 -4.39 15.07
CA GLU A 112 -5.47 -4.49 14.00
C GLU A 112 -6.89 -4.35 14.56
N GLU A 113 -7.22 -5.08 15.64
CA GLU A 113 -8.53 -5.03 16.28
C GLU A 113 -8.89 -3.61 16.75
N ILE A 114 -7.94 -2.93 17.40
CA ILE A 114 -8.13 -1.57 17.88
C ILE A 114 -8.23 -0.56 16.72
N LEU A 115 -7.49 -0.77 15.63
CA LEU A 115 -7.61 0.06 14.43
C LEU A 115 -8.98 -0.08 13.77
N VAL A 116 -9.46 -1.31 13.56
CA VAL A 116 -10.78 -1.57 13.00
C VAL A 116 -11.87 -0.93 13.87
N LYS A 117 -11.75 -1.07 15.20
CA LYS A 117 -12.66 -0.42 16.14
C LYS A 117 -12.66 1.10 16.00
N ALA A 118 -11.48 1.72 15.98
CA ALA A 118 -11.35 3.17 15.81
C ALA A 118 -11.97 3.65 14.49
N MET A 119 -11.76 2.90 13.40
CA MET A 119 -12.34 3.20 12.10
C MET A 119 -13.87 3.12 12.12
N GLU A 120 -14.47 2.09 12.74
CA GLU A 120 -15.92 1.97 12.83
C GLU A 120 -16.54 3.09 13.67
N GLU A 121 -15.87 3.54 14.75
CA GLU A 121 -16.35 4.64 15.61
C GLU A 121 -16.45 5.98 14.87
N ILE A 122 -15.54 6.28 13.94
CA ILE A 122 -15.49 7.57 13.22
C ILE A 122 -16.08 7.52 11.80
N LYS A 123 -16.53 6.33 11.37
CA LYS A 123 -16.97 6.07 9.98
C LYS A 123 -18.13 6.95 9.54
N GLU A 124 -19.19 7.00 10.35
CA GLU A 124 -20.38 7.79 10.04
C GLU A 124 -20.07 9.29 10.04
N GLU A 125 -19.20 9.74 10.96
CA GLU A 125 -18.79 11.15 11.03
C GLU A 125 -18.01 11.57 9.77
N LEU A 126 -17.06 10.73 9.33
CA LEU A 126 -16.29 10.97 8.12
C LEU A 126 -17.17 10.90 6.85
N TYR A 127 -18.08 9.93 6.78
CA TYR A 127 -18.99 9.80 5.64
C TYR A 127 -19.90 11.03 5.49
N ASN A 128 -20.49 11.49 6.60
CA ASN A 128 -21.31 12.70 6.62
C ASN A 128 -20.50 13.97 6.33
N ALA A 129 -19.21 13.98 6.65
CA ALA A 129 -18.27 15.04 6.28
C ALA A 129 -17.78 14.96 4.82
N GLY A 130 -18.27 14.00 4.04
CA GLY A 130 -17.93 13.86 2.62
C GLY A 130 -16.63 13.07 2.36
N PHE A 131 -16.24 12.20 3.29
CA PHE A 131 -15.07 11.33 3.14
C PHE A 131 -15.45 9.85 3.02
N GLU A 132 -14.62 9.08 2.30
CA GLU A 132 -14.72 7.63 2.19
C GLU A 132 -13.43 7.00 2.73
N MET A 133 -13.51 6.18 3.77
CA MET A 133 -12.35 5.46 4.28
C MET A 133 -12.09 4.19 3.47
N ILE A 134 -10.83 4.00 3.08
CA ILE A 134 -10.34 2.82 2.38
C ILE A 134 -9.30 2.15 3.29
N TYR A 135 -9.60 0.91 3.69
CA TYR A 135 -8.69 0.11 4.51
C TYR A 135 -7.85 -0.84 3.66
N ARG A 136 -6.53 -0.83 3.84
CA ARG A 136 -5.60 -1.74 3.15
C ARG A 136 -4.65 -2.41 4.13
N LYS A 137 -4.56 -3.73 4.04
CA LYS A 137 -3.61 -4.55 4.80
C LYS A 137 -2.43 -4.97 3.94
N VAL A 138 -1.22 -4.92 4.50
CA VAL A 138 0.00 -5.32 3.80
C VAL A 138 0.87 -6.18 4.73
N LEU A 139 1.01 -7.45 4.39
CA LEU A 139 1.94 -8.37 5.05
C LEU A 139 3.37 -8.11 4.56
N ILE A 140 4.27 -7.75 5.48
CA ILE A 140 5.69 -7.47 5.21
C ILE A 140 6.55 -8.66 5.69
N ASP A 141 6.35 -9.82 5.09
CA ASP A 141 7.01 -11.08 5.45
C ASP A 141 8.46 -11.24 4.94
N THR A 142 8.96 -10.25 4.19
CA THR A 142 10.22 -10.31 3.43
C THR A 142 10.94 -8.96 3.44
N GLU A 143 12.27 -8.99 3.32
CA GLU A 143 13.14 -7.80 3.26
C GLU A 143 12.78 -6.91 2.05
N GLU A 144 12.48 -7.52 0.90
CA GLU A 144 12.12 -6.79 -0.31
C GLU A 144 10.82 -6.00 -0.14
N LYS A 145 9.83 -6.56 0.58
CA LYS A 145 8.60 -5.84 0.93
C LYS A 145 8.88 -4.73 1.93
N ALA A 146 9.75 -4.95 2.92
CA ALA A 146 10.10 -3.90 3.89
C ALA A 146 10.74 -2.68 3.20
N ILE A 147 11.68 -2.93 2.28
CA ILE A 147 12.32 -1.89 1.46
C ILE A 147 11.30 -1.18 0.58
N LYS A 148 10.47 -1.94 -0.16
CA LYS A 148 9.45 -1.37 -1.04
C LYS A 148 8.50 -0.43 -0.30
N HIS A 149 8.10 -0.79 0.91
CA HIS A 149 7.15 -0.04 1.71
C HIS A 149 7.79 0.96 2.68
N HIS A 150 9.13 1.07 2.71
CA HIS A 150 9.87 1.88 3.70
C HIS A 150 9.39 1.55 5.12
N PHE A 151 9.25 0.26 5.42
CA PHE A 151 8.67 -0.24 6.65
C PHE A 151 9.73 -0.22 7.75
N ASN A 152 9.51 0.53 8.82
CA ASN A 152 10.50 0.67 9.88
C ASN A 152 10.30 -0.35 11.01
N SER A 153 9.05 -0.62 11.39
CA SER A 153 8.74 -1.51 12.50
C SER A 153 7.29 -1.98 12.47
N SER A 154 7.03 -3.16 13.04
CA SER A 154 5.68 -3.72 13.17
C SER A 154 5.11 -3.42 14.55
N PRO A 155 3.80 -3.13 14.67
CA PRO A 155 2.87 -2.80 13.58
C PRO A 155 3.06 -1.36 13.08
N SER A 156 2.77 -1.06 11.82
CA SER A 156 2.76 0.33 11.31
C SER A 156 1.41 0.71 10.71
N ILE A 157 0.91 1.87 11.11
CA ILE A 157 -0.35 2.44 10.63
C ILE A 157 -0.01 3.73 9.88
N ARG A 158 -0.47 3.83 8.64
CA ARG A 158 -0.37 5.06 7.83
C ARG A 158 -1.75 5.54 7.42
N VAL A 159 -1.96 6.85 7.46
CA VAL A 159 -3.17 7.49 6.94
C VAL A 159 -2.73 8.51 5.89
N ASN A 160 -3.19 8.34 4.65
CA ASN A 160 -2.78 9.15 3.49
C ASN A 160 -1.25 9.24 3.33
N GLY A 161 -0.55 8.14 3.64
CA GLY A 161 0.91 8.05 3.58
C GLY A 161 1.65 8.65 4.80
N TYR A 162 0.95 9.29 5.73
CA TYR A 162 1.53 9.76 6.99
C TYR A 162 1.52 8.64 8.02
N ASP A 163 2.67 8.41 8.63
CA ASP A 163 2.82 7.40 9.68
C ASP A 163 2.30 7.92 11.03
N LEU A 164 1.69 7.03 11.81
CA LEU A 164 1.07 7.35 13.11
C LEU A 164 2.06 8.00 14.09
N CYS A 165 3.33 7.61 14.05
CA CYS A 165 4.37 8.26 14.87
C CYS A 165 5.39 8.94 13.97
N GLU A 166 5.77 10.15 14.34
CA GLU A 166 6.84 10.91 13.66
C GLU A 166 8.21 10.23 13.84
N THR A 167 8.43 9.64 15.02
CA THR A 167 9.63 8.87 15.36
C THR A 167 9.21 7.49 15.85
N VAL A 168 9.90 6.45 15.37
CA VAL A 168 9.63 5.06 15.78
C VAL A 168 10.27 4.81 17.14
N GLN A 169 9.49 4.29 18.08
CA GLN A 169 9.93 3.80 19.38
C GLN A 169 9.71 2.29 19.43
N GLU A 170 10.62 1.55 20.06
CA GLU A 170 10.60 0.08 20.06
C GLU A 170 10.93 -0.51 21.43
N ASN A 171 10.35 -1.68 21.73
CA ASN A 171 10.75 -2.50 22.86
C ASN A 171 10.70 -4.00 22.49
N HIS A 172 11.28 -4.83 23.35
CA HIS A 172 11.36 -6.27 23.12
C HIS A 172 9.96 -6.87 22.97
N CYS A 173 9.80 -7.75 21.98
CA CYS A 173 8.54 -8.39 21.66
C CYS A 173 8.68 -9.91 21.70
N GLY A 174 8.03 -10.56 22.68
CA GLY A 174 8.08 -12.01 22.84
C GLY A 174 7.63 -12.76 21.59
N CYS A 175 6.45 -12.45 21.04
CA CYS A 175 5.93 -13.15 19.86
C CYS A 175 6.83 -13.06 18.62
N CYS A 176 7.30 -11.86 18.27
CA CYS A 176 8.22 -11.72 17.14
C CYS A 176 9.57 -12.40 17.41
N SER A 177 10.00 -12.44 18.69
CA SER A 177 11.22 -13.12 19.07
C SER A 177 11.10 -14.64 18.96
N ASP A 178 9.95 -15.20 19.32
CA ASP A 178 9.65 -16.63 19.14
C ASP A 178 9.57 -16.99 17.65
N ILE A 179 8.94 -16.14 16.84
CA ILE A 179 8.82 -16.33 15.38
C ILE A 179 10.21 -16.30 14.71
N ALA A 180 11.11 -15.43 15.17
CA ALA A 180 12.45 -15.29 14.63
C ALA A 180 13.49 -16.19 15.31
N CYS A 181 13.18 -16.77 16.46
CA CYS A 181 14.16 -17.40 17.36
C CYS A 181 15.36 -16.46 17.68
N ASP A 182 15.09 -15.16 17.84
CA ASP A 182 16.09 -14.12 18.12
C ASP A 182 15.41 -12.90 18.78
N SER A 183 16.13 -12.01 19.45
CA SER A 183 15.53 -10.88 20.18
C SER A 183 15.07 -9.77 19.25
N VAL A 184 13.76 -9.74 18.94
CA VAL A 184 13.16 -8.75 18.04
C VAL A 184 12.55 -7.59 18.82
N GLN A 185 12.90 -6.36 18.43
CA GLN A 185 12.29 -5.14 18.93
C GLN A 185 11.11 -4.76 18.03
N CYS A 186 9.93 -4.55 18.61
CA CYS A 186 8.73 -4.13 17.88
C CYS A 186 8.23 -2.79 18.37
N ARG A 187 7.41 -2.17 17.53
CA ARG A 187 6.94 -0.81 17.71
C ARG A 187 6.14 -0.65 18.99
N THR A 188 6.32 0.51 19.61
CA THR A 188 5.51 1.04 20.70
C THR A 188 5.00 2.42 20.32
N TYR A 189 3.97 2.87 21.02
CA TYR A 189 3.25 4.09 20.73
C TYR A 189 3.25 4.97 21.96
N GLU A 190 3.74 6.21 21.81
CA GLU A 190 3.62 7.23 22.84
C GLU A 190 2.35 8.03 22.61
N PHE A 191 1.50 8.13 23.63
CA PHE A 191 0.29 8.96 23.60
C PHE A 191 0.04 9.56 24.98
N GLU A 192 -0.13 10.88 25.05
CA GLU A 192 -0.34 11.62 26.30
C GLU A 192 0.73 11.35 27.39
N GLY A 193 1.98 11.15 26.97
CA GLY A 193 3.12 10.86 27.86
C GLY A 193 3.16 9.43 28.41
N GLN A 194 2.30 8.54 27.92
CA GLN A 194 2.30 7.12 28.27
C GLN A 194 2.72 6.27 27.07
N MET A 195 3.40 5.15 27.35
CA MET A 195 3.85 4.20 26.35
C MET A 195 2.88 3.01 26.26
N TYR A 196 2.55 2.64 25.04
CA TYR A 196 1.64 1.53 24.74
C TYR A 196 2.27 0.55 23.74
N GLU A 197 2.05 -0.74 23.96
CA GLU A 197 2.42 -1.78 22.98
C GLU A 197 1.35 -2.00 21.91
N ILE A 198 0.11 -1.65 22.24
CA ILE A 198 -1.05 -1.60 21.36
C ILE A 198 -1.64 -0.19 21.51
N PRO A 199 -1.75 0.60 20.43
CA PRO A 199 -2.16 1.99 20.53
C PRO A 199 -3.63 2.07 21.00
N PRO A 200 -4.00 3.04 21.85
CA PRO A 200 -5.39 3.18 22.29
C PRO A 200 -6.29 3.65 21.13
N VAL A 201 -7.57 3.26 21.16
CA VAL A 201 -8.59 3.62 20.14
C VAL A 201 -8.58 5.13 19.84
N ARG A 202 -8.53 5.95 20.88
CA ARG A 202 -8.53 7.41 20.79
C ARG A 202 -7.36 7.95 19.98
N MET A 203 -6.16 7.42 20.18
CA MET A 203 -4.96 7.84 19.43
C MET A 203 -5.17 7.62 17.93
N LEU A 204 -5.73 6.46 17.55
CA LEU A 204 -5.97 6.13 16.15
C LEU A 204 -7.09 6.98 15.54
N ALA A 205 -8.19 7.16 16.26
CA ALA A 205 -9.31 7.99 15.82
C ALA A 205 -8.88 9.44 15.60
N GLU A 206 -8.19 10.04 16.58
CA GLU A 206 -7.67 11.41 16.48
C GLU A 206 -6.70 11.54 15.30
N PHE A 207 -5.84 10.55 15.09
CA PHE A 207 -4.90 10.57 13.97
C PHE A 207 -5.62 10.52 12.62
N ILE A 208 -6.59 9.61 12.43
CA ILE A 208 -7.34 9.50 11.18
C ILE A 208 -8.11 10.79 10.90
N LEU A 209 -8.80 11.34 11.90
CA LEU A 209 -9.53 12.59 11.78
C LEU A 209 -8.59 13.74 11.42
N LYS A 210 -7.45 13.86 12.12
CA LYS A 210 -6.44 14.88 11.82
C LYS A 210 -5.98 14.79 10.37
N GLN A 211 -5.67 13.59 9.86
CA GLN A 211 -5.23 13.43 8.47
C GLN A 211 -6.34 13.65 7.45
N ALA A 212 -7.60 13.33 7.78
CA ALA A 212 -8.74 13.63 6.93
C ALA A 212 -8.90 15.14 6.70
N TYR A 213 -8.72 15.94 7.75
CA TYR A 213 -8.94 17.38 7.71
C TYR A 213 -7.69 18.22 7.38
N SER A 214 -6.48 17.65 7.43
CA SER A 214 -5.22 18.40 7.22
C SER A 214 -4.89 18.78 5.75
N GLY A 215 -5.77 18.46 4.80
CA GLY A 215 -5.58 18.76 3.36
C GLY A 215 -4.63 17.77 2.66
N ASN A 216 -4.99 17.37 1.44
CA ASN A 216 -4.33 16.34 0.61
C ASN A 216 -2.93 16.75 0.09
N THR A 217 -1.96 16.96 0.97
CA THR A 217 -0.56 16.89 0.57
C THR A 217 -0.07 15.47 0.82
N ILE A 218 0.09 14.68 -0.24
CA ILE A 218 0.78 13.40 -0.13
C ILE A 218 2.25 13.71 0.19
N ASN A 219 2.75 13.20 1.31
CA ASN A 219 4.15 13.37 1.66
C ASN A 219 5.02 12.53 0.70
N THR A 220 5.55 13.16 -0.35
CA THR A 220 6.48 12.54 -1.30
C THR A 220 7.93 12.80 -0.92
N ARG A 221 8.28 12.76 0.38
CA ARG A 221 9.70 12.80 0.77
C ARG A 221 10.35 11.47 0.41
N LYS A 222 11.18 11.47 -0.64
CA LYS A 222 12.18 10.42 -0.87
C LYS A 222 13.19 10.49 0.27
N ILE A 223 12.97 9.66 1.28
CA ILE A 223 13.95 9.40 2.33
C ILE A 223 14.76 8.20 1.84
N ASP A 224 16.08 8.30 1.92
CA ASP A 224 16.95 7.16 1.64
C ASP A 224 16.72 6.11 2.73
N TYR A 225 16.00 5.04 2.39
CA TYR A 225 15.60 4.01 3.34
C TYR A 225 16.69 2.94 3.45
N MET A 226 17.11 2.68 4.69
CA MET A 226 17.93 1.52 5.03
C MET A 226 17.12 0.59 5.91
N LEU A 227 17.19 -0.72 5.63
CA LEU A 227 16.52 -1.74 6.44
C LEU A 227 17.00 -1.64 7.90
N PRO A 228 16.11 -1.33 8.86
CA PRO A 228 16.49 -1.18 10.26
C PRO A 228 16.82 -2.53 10.92
N GLU A 229 17.56 -2.46 12.02
CA GLU A 229 18.20 -3.63 12.64
C GLU A 229 17.21 -4.65 13.19
N ASN A 230 16.11 -4.18 13.79
CA ASN A 230 14.98 -5.00 14.21
C ASN A 230 14.47 -5.94 13.11
N LEU A 231 14.34 -5.44 11.87
CA LEU A 231 13.85 -6.19 10.73
C LEU A 231 14.92 -7.14 10.18
N LYS A 232 16.20 -6.73 10.19
CA LYS A 232 17.29 -7.66 9.85
C LYS A 232 17.30 -8.87 10.76
N ILE A 233 17.19 -8.65 12.08
CA ILE A 233 17.13 -9.73 13.07
C ILE A 233 15.92 -10.63 12.79
N PHE A 234 14.74 -10.05 12.61
CA PHE A 234 13.52 -10.81 12.32
C PHE A 234 13.65 -11.70 11.06
N TYR A 235 14.08 -11.13 9.93
CA TYR A 235 14.15 -11.87 8.68
C TYR A 235 15.28 -12.90 8.65
N THR A 236 16.43 -12.60 9.25
CA THR A 236 17.53 -13.57 9.35
C THR A 236 17.15 -14.74 10.26
N GLY A 237 16.49 -14.48 11.39
CA GLY A 237 15.95 -15.50 12.28
C GLY A 237 14.95 -16.42 11.57
N LYS A 238 13.95 -15.83 10.90
CA LYS A 238 12.95 -16.57 10.12
C LYS A 238 13.57 -17.43 9.01
N LYS A 239 14.61 -16.93 8.32
CA LYS A 239 15.35 -17.69 7.29
C LYS A 239 16.09 -18.89 7.88
N LYS A 240 16.69 -18.75 9.08
CA LYS A 240 17.37 -19.86 9.77
C LYS A 240 16.38 -20.98 10.09
N ILE A 241 15.21 -20.66 10.61
CA ILE A 241 14.15 -21.64 10.94
C ILE A 241 13.64 -22.34 9.67
N ASN A 242 13.44 -21.62 8.58
CA ASN A 242 12.95 -22.22 7.33
C ASN A 242 13.98 -23.14 6.65
N ASN A 243 15.27 -22.83 6.76
CA ASN A 243 16.35 -23.65 6.20
C ASN A 243 16.74 -24.83 7.10
N ALA A 244 16.48 -24.71 8.41
CA ALA A 244 16.60 -25.79 9.36
C ALA A 244 15.22 -26.47 9.50
N ALA A 245 14.92 -27.44 8.63
CA ALA A 245 13.93 -28.48 8.95
C ALA A 245 14.44 -29.37 10.10
N CYS A 246 14.80 -28.76 11.24
CA CYS A 246 15.31 -29.42 12.41
C CYS A 246 14.14 -29.60 13.39
N GLY A 247 13.85 -30.85 13.71
CA GLY A 247 12.71 -31.22 14.52
C GLY A 247 12.77 -30.63 15.93
N CYS A 248 11.95 -29.62 16.17
CA CYS A 248 11.66 -29.14 17.52
C CYS A 248 10.21 -29.49 17.85
N THR A 249 10.00 -30.71 18.35
CA THR A 249 8.85 -31.02 19.20
C THR A 249 8.96 -30.19 20.48
N ARG A 250 8.00 -29.28 20.70
CA ARG A 250 7.64 -28.61 21.97
C ARG A 250 8.76 -28.55 23.03
N GLY A 251 9.36 -27.38 23.17
CA GLY A 251 10.14 -26.99 24.34
C GLY A 251 11.57 -26.61 24.00
N CYS A 252 11.80 -25.34 23.68
CA CYS A 252 13.12 -24.76 23.78
C CYS A 252 13.07 -23.70 24.89
N ASN A 253 13.67 -24.03 26.04
CA ASN A 253 14.18 -23.03 26.95
C ASN A 253 15.34 -22.33 26.23
N CYS A 254 15.19 -21.03 26.02
CA CYS A 254 16.29 -20.16 25.64
C CYS A 254 16.99 -19.73 26.93
N GLU A 255 18.18 -20.25 27.18
CA GLU A 255 19.21 -19.59 28.01
C GLU A 255 20.11 -18.76 27.10
#